data_AF-A0A2A3Z3C4-F1
#
_entry.id   AF-A0A2A3Z3C4-F1
#
_cell.length_a   1.000
_cell.length_b   1.000
_cell.length_c   1.000
_cell.angle_alpha   90.00
_cell.angle_beta   90.00
_cell.angle_gamma   90.00
#
_symmetry.space_group_name_H-M   'P 1'
#
loop_
_entity.id
_entity.type
_entity.pdbx_description
1 polymer ?
#
loop_
_entity_poly.entity_id
_entity_poly.type
_entity_poly.pdbx_seq_one_letter_code
_entity_poly.pdbx_strand_id
1 'polypeptide(L)'
;MALVDVIIIVLGIAALFSGFRQGFIIGLGTAAGFVVGWIVGRLLSPLVESLSEGTQAMENPGVVILLASMPLVLSVLFAFSGNGVGAWIKRSMDSELGQGIDSIGGTVTAGVVYVLVIWLAAGFIRTTPWVEPNRWVADSSVIAAFDQTIPYSSQNALGDISKGLKATGFPQVFAGQAEQIRGVGEPDSAMVDVGRGVEESVVKITTAATTCPAGSEGSGFVYSDGLIATNAHVVAGSTELAVQVGGKGRPYSAEVVEFDPEADVAVLRVPDLDAPALDFGNALGPGDDSVVAGFPQNGPYTISPSRVREKIDARGLDIYDSNSVVREVYSVRGIVREGNSGGPLLDDNGDVVGMVFARSATDDETGYALTRAEISDELQAGAQSQTPQPTGQCTG
;
A
#
# COMPACT_ATOMS: atom_id res chain seq x y z
N MET A 1 -2.64 24.16 19.29
CA MET A 1 -3.78 23.22 19.30
C MET A 1 -4.55 23.48 18.02
N ALA A 2 -4.57 22.50 17.11
CA ALA A 2 -5.20 22.65 15.81
C ALA A 2 -6.73 22.75 15.95
N LEU A 3 -7.43 23.34 14.98
CA LEU A 3 -8.91 23.35 14.96
C LEU A 3 -9.48 21.91 15.03
N VAL A 4 -8.79 20.98 14.39
CA VAL A 4 -9.12 19.55 14.43
C VAL A 4 -8.99 18.95 15.83
N ASP A 5 -8.01 19.36 16.64
CA ASP A 5 -7.89 18.90 18.02
C ASP A 5 -9.13 19.29 18.84
N VAL A 6 -9.63 20.52 18.66
CA VAL A 6 -10.84 21.00 19.35
C VAL A 6 -12.07 20.20 18.93
N ILE A 7 -12.21 19.92 17.63
CA ILE A 7 -13.32 19.12 17.10
C ILE A 7 -13.27 17.69 17.67
N ILE A 8 -12.10 17.05 17.65
CA ILE A 8 -11.89 15.70 18.20
C ILE A 8 -12.23 15.71 19.70
N ILE A 9 -11.72 16.67 20.48
CA ILE A 9 -12.00 16.72 21.92
C ILE A 9 -13.51 16.90 22.20
N VAL A 10 -14.19 17.79 21.46
CA VAL A 10 -15.64 18.01 21.63
C VAL A 10 -16.43 16.75 21.27
N LEU A 11 -16.09 16.07 20.17
CA LEU A 11 -16.72 14.81 19.78
C LEU A 11 -16.44 13.70 20.79
N GLY A 12 -15.23 13.64 21.37
CA GLY A 12 -14.87 12.69 22.41
C GLY A 12 -15.69 12.91 23.69
N ILE A 13 -15.82 14.16 24.14
CA ILE A 13 -16.68 14.50 25.29
C ILE A 13 -18.14 14.10 25.02
N ALA A 14 -18.65 14.39 23.82
CA ALA A 14 -20.00 14.00 23.42
C ALA A 14 -20.16 12.47 23.39
N ALA A 15 -19.17 11.73 22.89
CA ALA A 15 -19.16 10.27 22.87
C ALA A 15 -19.16 9.67 24.28
N LEU A 16 -18.31 10.19 25.19
CA LEU A 16 -18.26 9.76 26.60
C LEU A 16 -19.59 10.02 27.32
N PHE A 17 -20.21 11.17 27.08
CA PHE A 17 -21.50 11.53 27.64
C PHE A 17 -22.65 10.68 27.06
N SER A 18 -22.60 10.40 25.76
CA SER A 18 -23.52 9.47 25.11
C SER A 18 -23.38 8.06 25.70
N GLY A 19 -22.15 7.57 25.88
CA GLY A 19 -21.86 6.28 26.51
C GLY A 19 -22.34 6.20 27.96
N PHE A 20 -22.19 7.28 28.72
CA PHE A 20 -22.71 7.38 30.09
C PHE A 20 -24.24 7.26 30.13
N ARG A 21 -24.93 7.92 29.19
CA ARG A 21 -26.40 7.91 29.09
C ARG A 21 -26.96 6.60 28.55
N GLN A 22 -26.32 6.03 27.53
CA GLN A 22 -26.75 4.77 26.92
C GLN A 22 -26.44 3.57 27.83
N GLY A 23 -25.27 3.57 28.47
CA GLY A 23 -24.79 2.47 29.31
C GLY A 23 -24.17 1.33 28.51
N PHE A 24 -23.37 0.52 29.21
CA PHE A 24 -22.56 -0.55 28.66
C PHE A 24 -23.37 -1.62 27.93
N ILE A 25 -24.51 -2.04 28.50
CA ILE A 25 -25.33 -3.14 27.96
C ILE A 25 -25.93 -2.77 26.61
N ILE A 26 -26.39 -1.53 26.46
CA ILE A 26 -26.89 -1.01 25.19
C ILE A 26 -25.74 -0.94 24.17
N GLY A 27 -24.58 -0.43 24.59
CA GLY A 27 -23.37 -0.37 23.76
C GLY A 27 -22.91 -1.74 23.26
N LEU A 28 -22.86 -2.75 24.15
CA LEU A 28 -22.53 -4.13 23.80
C LEU A 28 -23.54 -4.73 22.83
N GLY A 29 -24.83 -4.51 23.07
CA GLY A 29 -25.89 -4.97 22.16
C GLY A 29 -25.71 -4.40 20.76
N THR A 30 -25.45 -3.08 20.66
CA THR A 30 -25.18 -2.40 19.38
C THR A 30 -23.91 -2.94 18.70
N ALA A 31 -22.82 -3.13 19.43
CA ALA A 31 -21.57 -3.66 18.89
C ALA A 31 -21.73 -5.11 18.40
N ALA A 32 -22.38 -5.97 19.19
CA ALA A 32 -22.67 -7.35 18.79
C ALA A 32 -23.56 -7.39 17.53
N GLY A 33 -24.58 -6.54 17.48
CA GLY A 33 -25.41 -6.36 16.29
C GLY A 33 -24.58 -5.98 15.06
N PHE A 34 -23.70 -4.99 15.18
CA PHE A 34 -22.82 -4.58 14.08
C PHE A 34 -21.96 -5.74 13.56
N VAL A 35 -21.29 -6.49 14.45
CA VAL A 35 -20.43 -7.62 14.09
C VAL A 35 -21.24 -8.73 13.40
N VAL A 36 -22.42 -9.06 13.92
CA VAL A 36 -23.31 -10.05 13.30
C VAL A 36 -23.74 -9.59 11.91
N GLY A 37 -24.14 -8.33 11.75
CA GLY A 37 -24.53 -7.78 10.44
C GLY A 37 -23.39 -7.80 9.42
N TRP A 38 -22.15 -7.53 9.86
CA TRP A 38 -20.96 -7.62 9.01
C TRP A 38 -20.69 -9.06 8.54
N ILE A 39 -20.71 -10.02 9.47
CA ILE A 39 -20.50 -11.45 9.17
C ILE A 39 -21.59 -11.95 8.23
N VAL A 40 -22.86 -11.67 8.53
CA VAL A 40 -23.99 -12.07 7.69
C VAL A 40 -23.89 -11.45 6.31
N GLY A 41 -23.57 -10.15 6.21
CA GLY A 41 -23.40 -9.50 4.93
C GLY A 41 -22.29 -10.11 4.09
N ARG A 42 -21.14 -10.40 4.69
CA ARG A 42 -20.03 -11.07 3.99
C ARG A 42 -20.38 -12.49 3.56
N LEU A 43 -21.10 -13.24 4.39
CA LEU A 43 -21.55 -14.60 4.03
C LEU A 43 -22.56 -14.60 2.89
N LEU A 44 -23.35 -13.54 2.77
CA LEU A 44 -24.34 -13.37 1.70
C LEU A 44 -23.74 -12.76 0.43
N SER A 45 -22.60 -12.07 0.48
CA SER A 45 -21.97 -11.47 -0.71
C SER A 45 -21.78 -12.46 -1.87
N PRO A 46 -21.20 -13.67 -1.70
CA PRO A 46 -21.01 -14.61 -2.80
C PRO A 46 -22.33 -15.13 -3.38
N LEU A 47 -23.37 -15.24 -2.54
CA LEU A 47 -24.69 -15.65 -2.98
C LEU A 47 -25.34 -14.58 -3.86
N VAL A 48 -25.24 -13.31 -3.46
CA VAL A 48 -25.79 -12.21 -4.25
C VAL A 48 -25.02 -12.02 -5.56
N GLU A 49 -23.70 -12.20 -5.54
CA GLU A 49 -22.86 -12.22 -6.74
C GLU A 49 -23.30 -13.33 -7.69
N SER A 50 -23.42 -14.58 -7.21
CA SER A 50 -23.87 -15.72 -8.04
C SER A 50 -25.28 -15.56 -8.62
N LEU A 51 -26.16 -14.82 -7.94
CA LEU A 51 -27.51 -14.51 -8.43
C LEU A 51 -27.52 -13.34 -9.44
N SER A 52 -26.48 -12.51 -9.43
CA SER A 52 -26.30 -11.37 -10.34
C SER A 52 -25.50 -11.71 -11.59
N GLU A 53 -24.73 -12.81 -11.56
CA GLU A 53 -24.03 -13.36 -12.72
C GLU A 53 -24.99 -13.62 -13.90
N GLY A 54 -24.65 -13.09 -15.08
CA GLY A 54 -25.47 -13.22 -16.29
C GLY A 54 -26.59 -12.18 -16.44
N THR A 55 -26.72 -11.23 -15.52
CA THR A 55 -27.63 -10.08 -15.65
C THR A 55 -26.88 -8.80 -16.02
N GLN A 56 -27.52 -7.87 -16.76
CA GLN A 56 -26.96 -6.53 -17.05
C GLN A 56 -26.75 -5.67 -15.80
N ALA A 57 -27.12 -6.16 -14.61
CA ALA A 57 -27.01 -5.42 -13.37
C ALA A 57 -25.54 -5.17 -12.97
N MET A 58 -24.62 -6.08 -13.27
CA MET A 58 -23.20 -5.92 -12.94
C MET A 58 -22.46 -4.91 -13.82
N GLU A 59 -23.02 -4.51 -14.97
CA GLU A 59 -22.48 -3.45 -15.82
C GLU A 59 -22.80 -2.04 -15.27
N ASN A 60 -23.75 -1.94 -14.35
CA ASN A 60 -24.12 -0.68 -13.72
C ASN A 60 -23.22 -0.43 -12.49
N PRO A 61 -22.34 0.59 -12.51
CA PRO A 61 -21.45 0.88 -11.38
C PRO A 61 -22.20 1.19 -10.08
N GLY A 62 -23.43 1.69 -10.17
CA GLY A 62 -24.29 1.90 -9.00
C GLY A 62 -24.70 0.60 -8.30
N VAL A 63 -24.89 -0.49 -9.06
CA VAL A 63 -25.22 -1.81 -8.50
C VAL A 63 -23.99 -2.42 -7.83
N VAL A 64 -22.82 -2.33 -8.45
CA VAL A 64 -21.56 -2.82 -7.87
C VAL A 64 -21.26 -2.12 -6.55
N ILE A 65 -21.40 -0.79 -6.51
CA ILE A 65 -21.23 0.00 -5.28
C ILE A 65 -22.26 -0.42 -4.22
N LEU A 66 -23.52 -0.63 -4.62
CA LEU A 66 -24.57 -1.06 -3.70
C LEU A 66 -24.28 -2.46 -3.11
N LEU A 67 -23.80 -3.41 -3.93
CA LEU A 67 -23.40 -4.74 -3.49
C LEU A 67 -22.17 -4.69 -2.57
N ALA A 68 -21.15 -3.92 -2.93
CA ALA A 68 -19.97 -3.71 -2.09
C ALA A 68 -20.32 -3.05 -0.74
N SER A 69 -21.36 -2.21 -0.71
CA SER A 69 -21.86 -1.57 0.52
C SER A 69 -22.75 -2.47 1.39
N MET A 70 -23.17 -3.64 0.88
CA MET A 70 -24.15 -4.51 1.53
C MET A 70 -23.72 -5.00 2.93
N PRO A 71 -22.46 -5.39 3.19
CA PRO A 71 -21.99 -5.71 4.53
C PRO A 71 -22.12 -4.53 5.50
N LEU A 72 -21.82 -3.31 5.05
CA LEU A 72 -21.94 -2.11 5.88
C LEU A 72 -23.41 -1.79 6.19
N VAL A 73 -24.29 -1.88 5.20
CA VAL A 73 -25.74 -1.65 5.37
C VAL A 73 -26.33 -2.63 6.39
N LEU A 74 -26.00 -3.93 6.26
CA LEU A 74 -26.45 -4.94 7.22
C LEU A 74 -25.85 -4.74 8.61
N SER A 75 -24.59 -4.33 8.71
CA SER A 75 -23.97 -4.00 9.99
C SER A 75 -24.74 -2.91 10.73
N VAL A 76 -25.16 -1.86 10.03
CA VAL A 76 -25.97 -0.78 10.62
C VAL A 76 -27.35 -1.29 11.05
N LEU A 77 -28.05 -2.05 10.20
CA LEU A 77 -29.37 -2.60 10.51
C LEU A 77 -29.37 -3.53 11.74
N PHE A 78 -28.38 -4.42 11.83
CA PHE A 78 -28.25 -5.30 12.98
C PHE A 78 -27.78 -4.56 14.23
N ALA A 79 -26.98 -3.50 14.10
CA ALA A 79 -26.62 -2.64 15.23
C ALA A 79 -27.85 -1.97 15.87
N PHE A 80 -28.82 -1.52 15.07
CA PHE A 80 -30.11 -1.03 15.57
C PHE A 80 -30.91 -2.10 16.31
N SER A 81 -30.95 -3.32 15.75
CA SER A 81 -31.62 -4.46 16.41
C SER A 81 -30.95 -4.82 17.74
N GLY A 82 -29.62 -4.86 17.76
CA GLY A 82 -28.81 -5.10 18.94
C GLY A 82 -28.96 -4.01 20.01
N ASN A 83 -29.11 -2.75 19.59
CA ASN A 83 -29.46 -1.65 20.50
C ASN A 83 -30.80 -1.91 21.22
N GLY A 84 -31.82 -2.36 20.48
CA GLY A 84 -33.12 -2.72 21.03
C GLY A 84 -33.06 -3.86 22.04
N VAL A 85 -32.28 -4.91 21.73
CA VAL A 85 -32.03 -6.03 22.67
C VAL A 85 -31.31 -5.54 23.92
N GLY A 86 -30.26 -4.72 23.78
CA GLY A 86 -29.54 -4.15 24.91
C GLY A 86 -30.45 -3.27 25.78
N ALA A 87 -31.35 -2.48 25.17
CA ALA A 87 -32.32 -1.68 25.91
C ALA A 87 -33.35 -2.55 26.65
N TRP A 88 -33.75 -3.68 26.06
CA TRP A 88 -34.63 -4.65 26.71
C TRP A 88 -33.96 -5.30 27.93
N ILE A 89 -32.68 -5.69 27.81
CA ILE A 89 -31.90 -6.24 28.94
C ILE A 89 -31.73 -5.17 30.04
N LYS A 90 -31.40 -3.93 29.67
CA LYS A 90 -31.23 -2.82 30.61
C LYS A 90 -32.51 -2.53 31.42
N ARG A 91 -33.69 -2.67 30.82
CA ARG A 91 -34.99 -2.52 31.52
C ARG A 91 -35.25 -3.57 32.60
N SER A 92 -34.49 -4.67 32.60
CA SER A 92 -34.61 -5.73 33.61
C SER A 92 -33.65 -5.51 34.80
N MET A 93 -32.88 -4.42 34.81
CA MET A 93 -31.94 -4.04 35.87
C MET A 93 -32.52 -2.91 36.74
N ASP A 94 -33.11 -3.29 37.87
CA ASP A 94 -33.77 -2.37 38.81
C ASP A 94 -32.85 -1.86 39.94
N SER A 95 -31.60 -2.33 40.03
CA SER A 95 -30.70 -1.91 41.11
C SER A 95 -29.91 -0.62 40.77
N GLU A 96 -29.91 0.35 41.70
CA GLU A 96 -29.16 1.60 41.55
C GLU A 96 -27.65 1.36 41.35
N LEU A 97 -27.10 0.35 42.03
CA LEU A 97 -25.71 -0.08 41.86
C LEU A 97 -25.44 -0.66 40.47
N GLY A 98 -26.37 -1.44 39.91
CA GLY A 98 -26.25 -1.99 38.57
C GLY A 98 -26.32 -0.92 37.48
N GLN A 99 -27.21 0.07 37.65
CA GLN A 99 -27.32 1.21 36.72
C GLN A 99 -26.07 2.11 36.77
N GLY A 100 -25.49 2.32 37.96
CA GLY A 100 -24.22 3.05 38.09
C GLY A 100 -23.04 2.37 37.40
N ILE A 101 -22.90 1.04 37.57
CA ILE A 101 -21.85 0.25 36.91
C ILE A 101 -22.05 0.23 35.38
N ASP A 102 -23.30 0.08 34.91
CA ASP A 102 -23.64 0.11 33.49
C ASP A 102 -23.27 1.46 32.84
N SER A 103 -23.58 2.58 33.49
CA SER A 103 -23.23 3.91 32.99
C SER A 103 -21.72 4.16 32.96
N ILE A 104 -20.98 3.75 33.99
CA ILE A 104 -19.50 3.88 34.02
C ILE A 104 -18.87 2.99 32.94
N GLY A 105 -19.31 1.74 32.83
CA GLY A 105 -18.86 0.81 31.78
C GLY A 105 -19.16 1.33 30.38
N GLY A 106 -20.31 1.98 30.21
CA GLY A 106 -20.71 2.64 28.96
C GLY A 106 -19.77 3.78 28.57
N THR A 107 -19.37 4.62 29.53
CA THR A 107 -18.38 5.69 29.30
C THR A 107 -17.02 5.12 28.90
N VAL A 108 -16.50 4.12 29.61
CA VAL A 108 -15.21 3.50 29.29
C VAL A 108 -15.22 2.90 27.89
N THR A 109 -16.28 2.15 27.58
CA THR A 109 -16.42 1.48 26.27
C THR A 109 -16.56 2.49 25.14
N ALA A 110 -17.40 3.52 25.31
CA ALA A 110 -17.53 4.59 24.33
C ALA A 110 -16.22 5.35 24.12
N GLY A 111 -15.44 5.57 25.18
CA GLY A 111 -14.10 6.17 25.09
C GLY A 111 -13.13 5.33 24.26
N VAL A 112 -13.05 4.03 24.52
CA VAL A 112 -12.18 3.10 23.77
C VAL A 112 -12.59 3.05 22.30
N VAL A 113 -13.88 2.90 22.01
CA VAL A 113 -14.39 2.86 20.63
C VAL A 113 -14.12 4.19 19.92
N TYR A 114 -14.34 5.31 20.60
CA TYR A 114 -14.08 6.64 20.04
C TYR A 114 -12.61 6.81 19.64
N VAL A 115 -11.69 6.48 20.55
CA VAL A 115 -10.25 6.54 20.27
C VAL A 115 -9.90 5.68 19.08
N LEU A 116 -10.40 4.43 19.03
CA LEU A 116 -10.13 3.50 17.94
C LEU A 116 -10.67 4.00 16.59
N VAL A 117 -11.88 4.56 16.57
CA VAL A 117 -12.48 5.12 15.33
C VAL A 117 -11.71 6.33 14.82
N ILE A 118 -11.37 7.29 15.69
CA ILE A 118 -10.58 8.46 15.29
C ILE A 118 -9.19 8.05 14.83
N TRP A 119 -8.57 7.09 15.52
CA TRP A 119 -7.26 6.58 15.18
C TRP A 119 -7.24 5.85 13.82
N LEU A 120 -8.25 5.01 13.53
CA LEU A 120 -8.40 4.38 12.21
C LEU A 120 -8.75 5.39 11.11
N ALA A 121 -9.64 6.34 11.37
CA ALA A 121 -9.99 7.38 10.41
C ALA A 121 -8.78 8.26 10.05
N ALA A 122 -7.95 8.60 11.05
CA ALA A 122 -6.68 9.30 10.82
C ALA A 122 -5.72 8.46 9.96
N GLY A 123 -5.63 7.15 10.22
CA GLY A 123 -4.87 6.22 9.38
C GLY A 123 -5.36 6.19 7.93
N PHE A 124 -6.68 6.14 7.72
CA PHE A 124 -7.27 6.16 6.38
C PHE A 124 -7.01 7.49 5.67
N ILE A 125 -7.22 8.62 6.33
CA ILE A 125 -6.94 9.95 5.76
C ILE A 125 -5.46 10.04 5.32
N ARG A 126 -4.53 9.52 6.14
CA ARG A 126 -3.10 9.41 5.81
C ARG A 126 -2.78 8.63 4.54
N THR A 127 -3.68 7.74 4.12
CA THR A 127 -3.56 6.97 2.87
C THR A 127 -4.27 7.62 1.67
N THR A 128 -5.00 8.72 1.88
CA THR A 128 -5.69 9.43 0.79
C THR A 128 -4.78 10.49 0.16
N PRO A 129 -4.91 10.82 -1.13
CA PRO A 129 -4.09 11.83 -1.80
C PRO A 129 -4.49 13.28 -1.44
N TRP A 130 -5.37 13.49 -0.46
CA TRP A 130 -5.91 14.79 -0.13
C TRP A 130 -4.98 15.59 0.78
N VAL A 131 -4.43 16.69 0.28
CA VAL A 131 -3.41 17.50 0.98
C VAL A 131 -3.94 18.14 2.27
N GLU A 132 -5.12 18.77 2.22
CA GLU A 132 -5.68 19.50 3.37
C GLU A 132 -6.09 18.58 4.54
N PRO A 133 -6.87 17.50 4.34
CA PRO A 133 -7.18 16.53 5.39
C PRO A 133 -5.93 15.88 6.02
N ASN A 134 -4.92 15.56 5.20
CA ASN A 134 -3.66 15.02 5.67
C ASN A 134 -2.91 16.00 6.58
N ARG A 135 -2.86 17.27 6.19
CA ARG A 135 -2.25 18.31 7.00
C ARG A 135 -2.93 18.44 8.36
N TRP A 136 -4.26 18.38 8.41
CA TRP A 136 -4.99 18.45 9.67
C TRP A 136 -4.68 17.28 10.61
N VAL A 137 -4.49 16.08 10.05
CA VAL A 137 -4.14 14.88 10.81
C VAL A 137 -2.68 14.92 11.28
N ALA A 138 -1.76 15.42 10.44
CA ALA A 138 -0.35 15.56 10.77
C ALA A 138 -0.09 16.62 11.87
N ASP A 139 -0.83 17.73 11.85
CA ASP A 139 -0.69 18.82 12.81
C ASP A 139 -1.45 18.57 14.14
N SER A 140 -2.16 17.44 14.27
CA SER A 140 -3.00 17.13 15.44
C SER A 140 -2.19 16.55 16.60
N SER A 141 -2.22 17.26 17.73
CA SER A 141 -1.61 16.80 18.98
C SER A 141 -2.37 15.63 19.62
N VAL A 142 -3.68 15.54 19.41
CA VAL A 142 -4.53 14.46 19.94
C VAL A 142 -4.25 13.15 19.22
N ILE A 143 -4.14 13.20 17.89
CA ILE A 143 -3.82 12.01 17.08
C ILE A 143 -2.39 11.53 17.40
N ALA A 144 -1.42 12.45 17.54
CA ALA A 144 -0.07 12.10 17.95
C ALA A 144 -0.01 11.40 19.33
N ALA A 145 -0.87 11.80 20.27
CA ALA A 145 -0.98 11.13 21.57
C ALA A 145 -1.58 9.71 21.45
N PHE A 146 -2.55 9.50 20.55
CA PHE A 146 -3.08 8.17 20.26
C PHE A 146 -2.00 7.25 19.67
N ASP A 147 -1.24 7.75 18.70
CA ASP A 147 -0.14 7.00 18.05
C ASP A 147 0.98 6.60 19.04
N GLN A 148 1.20 7.36 20.12
CA GLN A 148 2.16 6.99 21.17
C GLN A 148 1.61 5.96 22.17
N THR A 149 0.30 5.92 22.34
CA THR A 149 -0.36 5.06 23.35
C THR A 149 -0.69 3.68 22.78
N ILE A 150 -1.04 3.62 21.50
CA ILE A 150 -1.36 2.37 20.80
C ILE A 150 -0.04 1.80 20.24
N PRO A 151 0.36 0.56 20.59
CA PRO A 151 1.68 -0.01 20.26
C PRO A 151 1.86 -0.38 18.77
N TYR A 152 0.89 -0.04 17.92
CA TYR A 152 0.89 -0.29 16.49
C TYR A 152 0.55 1.01 15.78
N SER A 153 0.96 1.19 14.51
CA SER A 153 0.54 2.36 13.72
C SER A 153 -0.79 2.08 13.02
N SER A 154 -1.62 3.12 12.87
CA SER A 154 -2.95 3.00 12.22
C SER A 154 -2.83 2.60 10.76
N GLN A 155 -1.74 3.01 10.10
CA GLN A 155 -1.41 2.63 8.73
C GLN A 155 -1.05 1.14 8.63
N ASN A 156 -0.31 0.58 9.59
CA ASN A 156 0.02 -0.85 9.60
C ASN A 156 -1.21 -1.71 9.90
N ALA A 157 -2.07 -1.28 10.83
CA ALA A 157 -3.29 -2.03 11.14
C ALA A 157 -4.27 -2.09 9.95
N LEU A 158 -4.43 -0.97 9.22
CA LEU A 158 -5.20 -0.94 7.97
C LEU A 158 -4.49 -1.70 6.85
N GLY A 159 -3.16 -1.60 6.79
CA GLY A 159 -2.30 -2.31 5.85
C GLY A 159 -2.31 -3.82 6.05
N ASP A 160 -2.43 -4.34 7.26
CA ASP A 160 -2.50 -5.79 7.52
C ASP A 160 -3.89 -6.36 7.17
N ILE A 161 -4.95 -5.58 7.40
CA ILE A 161 -6.29 -5.89 6.90
C ILE A 161 -6.29 -5.84 5.37
N SER A 162 -5.61 -4.86 4.76
CA SER A 162 -5.47 -4.79 3.31
C SER A 162 -4.57 -5.90 2.77
N LYS A 163 -3.50 -6.33 3.46
CA LYS A 163 -2.65 -7.48 3.07
C LYS A 163 -3.44 -8.79 3.07
N GLY A 164 -4.39 -8.95 4.00
CA GLY A 164 -5.34 -10.07 4.00
C GLY A 164 -6.41 -9.98 2.90
N LEU A 165 -6.61 -8.80 2.30
CA LEU A 165 -7.53 -8.52 1.19
C LEU A 165 -6.82 -8.36 -0.17
N LYS A 166 -5.50 -8.10 -0.18
CA LYS A 166 -4.65 -7.71 -1.30
C LYS A 166 -3.33 -8.48 -1.23
N ALA A 167 -3.41 -9.79 -1.44
CA ALA A 167 -2.27 -10.53 -1.98
C ALA A 167 -2.06 -10.20 -3.48
N THR A 168 -2.35 -8.95 -3.90
CA THR A 168 -2.62 -8.50 -5.29
C THR A 168 -1.85 -7.22 -5.64
N GLY A 169 -0.65 -7.03 -5.07
CA GLY A 169 0.16 -5.82 -5.33
C GLY A 169 1.63 -6.08 -5.60
N PHE A 170 2.08 -7.32 -5.44
CA PHE A 170 3.44 -7.76 -5.75
C PHE A 170 3.37 -9.10 -6.46
N PRO A 171 4.04 -9.28 -7.61
CA PRO A 171 4.17 -10.60 -8.23
C PRO A 171 4.80 -11.58 -7.25
N GLN A 172 4.30 -12.82 -7.22
CA GLN A 172 4.98 -13.87 -6.45
C GLN A 172 6.28 -14.25 -7.15
N VAL A 173 7.41 -14.04 -6.47
CA VAL A 173 8.76 -14.33 -7.00
C VAL A 173 8.94 -15.83 -7.26
N PHE A 174 8.33 -16.69 -6.43
CA PHE A 174 8.40 -18.14 -6.55
C PHE A 174 7.01 -18.75 -6.69
N ALA A 175 6.76 -19.42 -7.81
CA ALA A 175 5.53 -20.16 -8.02
C ALA A 175 5.66 -21.58 -7.44
N GLY A 176 5.02 -21.85 -6.29
CA GLY A 176 4.90 -23.20 -5.73
C GLY A 176 6.17 -23.78 -5.09
N GLN A 177 7.18 -22.95 -4.81
CA GLN A 177 8.38 -23.34 -4.06
C GLN A 177 8.54 -22.46 -2.83
N ALA A 178 9.06 -23.03 -1.73
CA ALA A 178 9.35 -22.27 -0.53
C ALA A 178 10.58 -21.38 -0.74
N GLU A 179 10.49 -20.13 -0.30
CA GLU A 179 11.61 -19.19 -0.32
C GLU A 179 12.77 -19.74 0.52
N GLN A 180 13.96 -19.83 -0.09
CA GLN A 180 15.19 -20.14 0.63
C GLN A 180 15.93 -18.83 0.88
N ILE A 181 15.93 -18.37 2.13
CA ILE A 181 16.53 -17.08 2.49
C ILE A 181 17.87 -17.32 3.13
N ARG A 182 18.94 -17.00 2.41
CA ARG A 182 20.30 -17.08 2.94
C ARG A 182 20.57 -15.96 3.94
N GLY A 183 21.04 -16.32 5.14
CA GLY A 183 21.44 -15.36 6.17
C GLY A 183 22.68 -14.57 5.78
N VAL A 184 22.64 -13.24 5.93
CA VAL A 184 23.76 -12.31 5.80
C VAL A 184 23.75 -11.29 6.94
N GLY A 185 24.88 -10.63 7.18
CA GLY A 185 25.00 -9.57 8.19
C GLY A 185 24.09 -8.37 7.92
N GLU A 186 24.02 -7.44 8.87
CA GLU A 186 23.25 -6.20 8.70
C GLU A 186 23.85 -5.32 7.60
N PRO A 187 23.03 -4.66 6.76
CA PRO A 187 23.50 -3.72 5.74
C PRO A 187 24.36 -2.59 6.32
N ASP A 188 25.35 -2.12 5.55
CA ASP A 188 26.14 -0.96 5.96
C ASP A 188 25.31 0.33 5.91
N SER A 189 25.19 0.99 7.07
CA SER A 189 24.53 2.29 7.21
C SER A 189 25.16 3.42 6.39
N ALA A 190 26.43 3.29 5.97
CA ALA A 190 27.11 4.27 5.12
C ALA A 190 26.45 4.39 3.74
N MET A 191 25.76 3.34 3.28
CA MET A 191 25.05 3.34 2.00
C MET A 191 23.92 4.38 1.93
N VAL A 192 23.49 4.94 3.08
CA VAL A 192 22.54 6.05 3.10
C VAL A 192 23.09 7.27 2.35
N ASP A 193 24.39 7.55 2.46
CA ASP A 193 25.01 8.70 1.79
C ASP A 193 25.05 8.52 0.27
N VAL A 194 25.26 7.28 -0.20
CA VAL A 194 25.15 6.92 -1.62
C VAL A 194 23.74 7.18 -2.14
N GLY A 195 22.72 6.70 -1.41
CA GLY A 195 21.32 6.96 -1.78
C GLY A 195 20.98 8.44 -1.85
N ARG A 196 21.53 9.29 -0.96
CA ARG A 196 21.30 10.75 -1.05
C ARG A 196 21.92 11.36 -2.30
N GLY A 197 23.04 10.82 -2.77
CA GLY A 197 23.76 11.31 -3.95
C GLY A 197 23.00 11.15 -5.26
N VAL A 198 22.05 10.20 -5.33
CA VAL A 198 21.32 9.85 -6.56
C VAL A 198 19.87 10.33 -6.57
N GLU A 199 19.42 11.09 -5.57
CA GLU A 199 18.00 11.50 -5.45
C GLU A 199 17.45 12.17 -6.71
N GLU A 200 18.28 12.96 -7.40
CA GLU A 200 17.92 13.68 -8.64
C GLU A 200 17.83 12.76 -9.88
N SER A 201 18.30 11.51 -9.78
CA SER A 201 18.18 10.51 -10.84
C SER A 201 17.05 9.51 -10.62
N VAL A 202 16.47 9.49 -9.41
CA VAL A 202 15.39 8.57 -9.04
C VAL A 202 14.05 9.29 -9.15
N VAL A 203 13.09 8.65 -9.80
CA VAL A 203 11.80 9.26 -10.12
C VAL A 203 10.65 8.54 -9.46
N LYS A 204 9.64 9.31 -9.03
CA LYS A 204 8.35 8.79 -8.59
C LYS A 204 7.43 8.66 -9.78
N ILE A 205 6.79 7.51 -9.94
CA ILE A 205 5.88 7.20 -11.04
C ILE A 205 4.48 6.99 -10.47
N THR A 206 3.50 7.65 -11.07
CA THR A 206 2.08 7.51 -10.70
C THR A 206 1.23 7.46 -11.96
N THR A 207 0.18 6.64 -11.95
CA THR A 207 -0.82 6.66 -13.04
C THR A 207 -1.72 7.90 -12.89
N ALA A 208 -1.69 8.79 -13.86
CA ALA A 208 -2.58 9.95 -13.93
C ALA A 208 -3.98 9.56 -14.41
N ALA A 209 -4.05 8.61 -15.35
CA ALA A 209 -5.29 8.00 -15.83
C ALA A 209 -5.08 6.52 -16.13
N THR A 210 -6.11 5.70 -15.88
CA THR A 210 -6.06 4.25 -16.09
C THR A 210 -7.46 3.70 -16.37
N THR A 211 -7.51 2.56 -17.05
CA THR A 211 -8.73 1.75 -17.21
C THR A 211 -8.96 0.80 -16.04
N CYS A 212 -8.01 0.73 -15.10
CA CYS A 212 -8.05 -0.18 -13.96
C CYS A 212 -8.90 0.37 -12.80
N PRO A 213 -9.42 -0.53 -11.93
CA PRO A 213 -10.23 -0.11 -10.77
C PRO A 213 -9.48 0.82 -9.80
N ALA A 214 -8.15 0.73 -9.78
CA ALA A 214 -7.26 1.59 -9.00
C ALA A 214 -6.03 1.96 -9.84
N GLY A 215 -5.48 3.14 -9.58
CA GLY A 215 -4.20 3.55 -10.13
C GLY A 215 -3.03 2.78 -9.52
N SER A 216 -1.88 2.84 -10.20
CA SER A 216 -0.62 2.26 -9.76
C SER A 216 0.41 3.34 -9.44
N GLU A 217 1.35 3.00 -8.58
CA GLU A 217 2.44 3.86 -8.15
C GLU A 217 3.72 3.06 -7.94
N GLY A 218 4.85 3.70 -8.19
CA GLY A 218 6.14 3.05 -8.11
C GLY A 218 7.29 4.04 -8.21
N SER A 219 8.46 3.47 -8.37
CA SER A 219 9.72 4.16 -8.56
C SER A 219 10.28 3.86 -9.95
N GLY A 220 11.21 4.70 -10.37
CA GLY A 220 12.03 4.47 -11.55
C GLY A 220 13.37 5.18 -11.39
N PHE A 221 14.26 4.99 -12.35
CA PHE A 221 15.51 5.74 -12.42
C PHE A 221 15.85 6.12 -13.84
N VAL A 222 16.48 7.28 -14.00
CA VAL A 222 16.97 7.75 -15.29
C VAL A 222 18.23 6.96 -15.63
N TYR A 223 18.23 6.28 -16.78
CA TYR A 223 19.38 5.49 -17.24
C TYR A 223 19.98 6.02 -18.54
N SER A 224 19.30 6.98 -19.18
CA SER A 224 19.76 7.73 -20.35
C SER A 224 18.93 9.00 -20.49
N ASP A 225 19.34 9.90 -21.38
CA ASP A 225 18.70 11.21 -21.60
C ASP A 225 17.19 11.05 -21.90
N GLY A 226 16.35 11.57 -21.00
CA GLY A 226 14.90 11.46 -21.08
C GLY A 226 14.34 10.03 -21.03
N LEU A 227 15.12 9.05 -20.55
CA LEU A 227 14.73 7.64 -20.49
C LEU A 227 14.81 7.09 -19.06
N ILE A 228 13.71 6.48 -18.62
CA ILE A 228 13.53 5.94 -17.27
C ILE A 228 13.26 4.44 -17.35
N ALA A 229 13.94 3.69 -16.49
CA ALA A 229 13.63 2.29 -16.22
C ALA A 229 12.63 2.18 -15.07
N THR A 230 11.67 1.26 -15.17
CA THR A 230 10.74 0.89 -14.11
C THR A 230 10.21 -0.54 -14.33
N ASN A 231 9.36 -1.04 -13.44
CA ASN A 231 8.68 -2.31 -13.65
C ASN A 231 7.47 -2.18 -14.57
N ALA A 232 7.18 -3.25 -15.32
CA ALA A 232 5.99 -3.30 -16.18
C ALA A 232 4.70 -3.23 -15.33
N HIS A 233 4.64 -3.88 -14.18
CA HIS A 233 3.47 -3.82 -13.30
C HIS A 233 3.18 -2.41 -12.75
N VAL A 234 4.18 -1.52 -12.67
CA VAL A 234 3.99 -0.13 -12.22
C VAL A 234 3.17 0.67 -13.25
N VAL A 235 3.23 0.30 -14.53
CA VAL A 235 2.61 1.05 -15.63
C VAL A 235 1.47 0.30 -16.32
N ALA A 236 1.25 -0.96 -15.95
CA ALA A 236 0.24 -1.83 -16.55
C ALA A 236 -1.17 -1.21 -16.48
N GLY A 237 -1.90 -1.27 -17.60
CA GLY A 237 -3.24 -0.71 -17.75
C GLY A 237 -3.35 0.83 -17.60
N SER A 238 -2.23 1.55 -17.55
CA SER A 238 -2.25 3.02 -17.53
C SER A 238 -2.54 3.60 -18.92
N THR A 239 -3.24 4.74 -18.95
CA THR A 239 -3.44 5.52 -20.19
C THR A 239 -2.66 6.82 -20.15
N GLU A 240 -2.40 7.36 -18.95
CA GLU A 240 -1.53 8.51 -18.74
C GLU A 240 -0.66 8.28 -17.50
N LEU A 241 0.63 8.60 -17.62
CA LEU A 241 1.62 8.48 -16.56
C LEU A 241 2.17 9.85 -16.16
N ALA A 242 2.41 10.02 -14.87
CA ALA A 242 3.05 11.19 -14.29
C ALA A 242 4.35 10.78 -13.57
N VAL A 243 5.45 11.44 -13.94
CA VAL A 243 6.80 11.22 -13.42
C VAL A 243 7.27 12.45 -12.64
N GLN A 244 7.85 12.27 -11.46
CA GLN A 244 8.42 13.35 -10.66
C GLN A 244 9.85 13.03 -10.21
N VAL A 245 10.80 13.87 -10.60
CA VAL A 245 12.22 13.75 -10.20
C VAL A 245 12.38 14.01 -8.71
N GLY A 246 13.03 13.10 -7.98
CA GLY A 246 13.18 13.17 -6.52
C GLY A 246 11.85 13.24 -5.76
N GLY A 247 10.72 12.91 -6.40
CA GLY A 247 9.37 13.06 -5.85
C GLY A 247 8.97 14.51 -5.58
N LYS A 248 9.65 15.48 -6.21
CA LYS A 248 9.47 16.92 -5.99
C LYS A 248 9.12 17.62 -7.32
N GLY A 249 8.60 18.85 -7.21
CA GLY A 249 8.37 19.70 -8.37
C GLY A 249 7.18 19.27 -9.25
N ARG A 250 7.20 19.76 -10.50
CA ARG A 250 6.12 19.50 -11.46
C ARG A 250 6.17 18.04 -11.94
N PRO A 251 5.03 17.35 -12.10
CA PRO A 251 4.99 16.08 -12.80
C PRO A 251 5.24 16.28 -14.30
N TYR A 252 5.92 15.32 -14.92
CA TYR A 252 6.15 15.21 -16.35
C TYR A 252 5.26 14.11 -16.93
N SER A 253 4.69 14.35 -18.11
CA SER A 253 4.01 13.30 -18.87
C SER A 253 5.04 12.32 -19.40
N ALA A 254 4.74 11.03 -19.32
CA ALA A 254 5.62 9.97 -19.81
C ALA A 254 4.90 9.05 -20.79
N GLU A 255 5.64 8.59 -21.79
CA GLU A 255 5.18 7.58 -22.75
C GLU A 255 5.94 6.29 -22.51
N VAL A 256 5.24 5.16 -22.49
CA VAL A 256 5.88 3.84 -22.43
C VAL A 256 6.42 3.53 -23.83
N VAL A 257 7.73 3.25 -23.95
CA VAL A 257 8.38 2.94 -25.24
C VAL A 257 8.91 1.52 -25.32
N GLU A 258 9.02 0.84 -24.18
CA GLU A 258 9.25 -0.60 -24.04
C GLU A 258 8.38 -1.14 -22.90
N PHE A 259 7.77 -2.30 -23.10
CA PHE A 259 6.91 -2.94 -22.10
C PHE A 259 7.01 -4.45 -22.24
N ASP A 260 7.71 -5.08 -21.30
CA ASP A 260 7.83 -6.53 -21.22
C ASP A 260 7.16 -7.06 -19.94
N PRO A 261 5.98 -7.71 -20.06
CA PRO A 261 5.28 -8.29 -18.92
C PRO A 261 5.93 -9.58 -18.38
N GLU A 262 6.74 -10.27 -19.19
CA GLU A 262 7.44 -11.48 -18.78
C GLU A 262 8.69 -11.11 -17.98
N ALA A 263 9.48 -10.14 -18.41
CA ALA A 263 10.63 -9.63 -17.67
C ALA A 263 10.22 -8.74 -16.47
N ASP A 264 8.99 -8.23 -16.46
CA ASP A 264 8.51 -7.18 -15.55
C ASP A 264 9.34 -5.89 -15.67
N VAL A 265 9.64 -5.49 -16.90
CA VAL A 265 10.44 -4.29 -17.21
C VAL A 265 9.66 -3.38 -18.15
N ALA A 266 9.69 -2.08 -17.88
CA ALA A 266 9.20 -1.06 -18.79
C ALA A 266 10.19 0.10 -18.90
N VAL A 267 10.23 0.70 -20.07
CA VAL A 267 10.99 1.93 -20.33
C VAL A 267 10.03 3.06 -20.63
N LEU A 268 10.21 4.17 -19.91
CA LEU A 268 9.48 5.40 -20.12
C LEU A 268 10.35 6.42 -20.85
N ARG A 269 9.76 7.13 -21.79
CA ARG A 269 10.34 8.29 -22.46
C ARG A 269 9.68 9.57 -21.95
N VAL A 270 10.52 10.52 -21.54
CA VAL A 270 10.13 11.84 -21.03
C VAL A 270 11.07 12.88 -21.67
N PRO A 271 10.74 13.41 -22.86
CA PRO A 271 11.66 14.24 -23.65
C PRO A 271 12.18 15.51 -22.97
N ASP A 272 11.38 16.11 -22.08
CA ASP A 272 11.73 17.36 -21.38
C ASP A 272 12.21 17.12 -19.93
N LEU A 273 12.66 15.90 -19.61
CA LEU A 273 13.12 15.54 -18.27
C LEU A 273 14.50 16.15 -18.01
N ASP A 274 14.61 16.93 -16.95
CA ASP A 274 15.88 17.49 -16.46
C ASP A 274 16.31 16.69 -15.22
N ALA A 275 17.06 15.61 -15.46
CA ALA A 275 17.56 14.71 -14.43
C ALA A 275 18.81 13.95 -14.92
N PRO A 276 19.86 13.81 -14.09
CA PRO A 276 21.05 13.05 -14.48
C PRO A 276 20.76 11.55 -14.62
N ALA A 277 21.33 10.91 -15.63
CA ALA A 277 21.30 9.47 -15.79
C ALA A 277 22.28 8.80 -14.81
N LEU A 278 21.89 7.64 -14.28
CA LEU A 278 22.77 6.79 -13.49
C LEU A 278 23.64 5.92 -14.40
N ASP A 279 24.88 5.73 -13.97
CA ASP A 279 25.79 4.77 -14.56
C ASP A 279 25.44 3.35 -14.07
N PHE A 280 25.96 2.33 -14.77
CA PHE A 280 25.73 0.94 -14.46
C PHE A 280 26.97 0.26 -13.89
N GLY A 281 26.78 -0.43 -12.77
CA GLY A 281 27.84 -1.07 -12.00
C GLY A 281 28.11 -2.51 -12.41
N ASN A 282 29.06 -3.12 -11.71
CA ASN A 282 29.35 -4.55 -11.85
C ASN A 282 28.38 -5.40 -11.04
N ALA A 283 28.29 -6.69 -11.37
CA ALA A 283 27.47 -7.61 -10.58
C ALA A 283 28.00 -7.75 -9.15
N LEU A 284 27.10 -7.78 -8.18
CA LEU A 284 27.41 -7.96 -6.77
C LEU A 284 27.40 -9.44 -6.37
N GLY A 285 28.20 -9.78 -5.37
CA GLY A 285 28.27 -11.09 -4.74
C GLY A 285 27.58 -11.15 -3.37
N PRO A 286 27.38 -12.36 -2.82
CA PRO A 286 26.88 -12.54 -1.46
C PRO A 286 27.72 -11.79 -0.42
N GLY A 287 27.07 -10.94 0.36
CA GLY A 287 27.68 -10.14 1.42
C GLY A 287 28.02 -8.70 1.01
N ASP A 288 27.95 -8.36 -0.27
CA ASP A 288 28.22 -7.00 -0.74
C ASP A 288 27.08 -6.05 -0.33
N ASP A 289 27.47 -4.85 0.09
CA ASP A 289 26.53 -3.80 0.45
C ASP A 289 25.96 -3.13 -0.79
N SER A 290 24.71 -2.68 -0.65
CA SER A 290 23.92 -2.07 -1.70
C SER A 290 22.89 -1.12 -1.07
N VAL A 291 22.17 -0.37 -1.89
CA VAL A 291 21.08 0.46 -1.41
C VAL A 291 19.92 0.49 -2.38
N VAL A 292 18.72 0.41 -1.82
CA VAL A 292 17.47 0.63 -2.53
C VAL A 292 17.04 2.07 -2.33
N ALA A 293 16.73 2.74 -3.45
CA ALA A 293 16.18 4.09 -3.47
C ALA A 293 14.80 4.10 -4.13
N GLY A 294 13.84 4.81 -3.57
CA GLY A 294 12.49 4.86 -4.14
C GLY A 294 11.46 5.65 -3.34
N PHE A 295 10.20 5.45 -3.68
CA PHE A 295 9.04 6.18 -3.17
C PHE A 295 7.98 5.22 -2.62
N PRO A 296 8.23 4.61 -1.45
CA PRO A 296 7.30 3.65 -0.91
C PRO A 296 5.95 4.30 -0.60
N GLN A 297 4.85 3.67 -1.02
CA GLN A 297 3.46 4.08 -0.76
C GLN A 297 3.16 5.53 -1.19
N ASN A 298 3.67 5.92 -2.37
CA ASN A 298 3.62 7.30 -2.91
C ASN A 298 4.30 8.36 -2.03
N GLY A 299 5.04 7.91 -1.03
CA GLY A 299 5.59 8.74 0.03
C GLY A 299 6.76 9.60 -0.44
N PRO A 300 7.47 10.20 0.52
CA PRO A 300 8.72 10.90 0.24
C PRO A 300 9.82 9.91 -0.20
N TYR A 301 10.84 10.45 -0.84
CA TYR A 301 12.05 9.72 -1.20
C TYR A 301 12.61 8.98 0.02
N THR A 302 12.85 7.68 -0.14
CA THR A 302 13.33 6.78 0.91
C THR A 302 14.57 6.06 0.43
N ILE A 303 15.51 5.90 1.35
CA ILE A 303 16.79 5.21 1.16
C ILE A 303 16.83 4.04 2.12
N SER A 304 17.02 2.83 1.61
CA SER A 304 17.02 1.60 2.38
C SER A 304 18.34 0.85 2.12
N PRO A 305 19.33 0.96 3.01
CA PRO A 305 20.53 0.15 2.94
C PRO A 305 20.20 -1.32 2.86
N SER A 306 20.87 -2.03 1.97
CA SER A 306 20.68 -3.45 1.74
C SER A 306 22.00 -4.20 1.62
N ARG A 307 21.95 -5.52 1.80
CA ARG A 307 23.09 -6.41 1.59
C ARG A 307 22.70 -7.61 0.77
N VAL A 308 23.47 -7.92 -0.27
CA VAL A 308 23.17 -9.02 -1.17
C VAL A 308 23.27 -10.34 -0.43
N ARG A 309 22.21 -11.14 -0.46
CA ARG A 309 22.17 -12.51 0.08
C ARG A 309 22.75 -13.48 -0.94
N GLU A 310 22.22 -13.41 -2.16
CA GLU A 310 22.62 -14.26 -3.27
C GLU A 310 22.00 -13.77 -4.58
N LYS A 311 22.51 -14.33 -5.68
CA LYS A 311 21.94 -14.21 -7.01
C LYS A 311 21.35 -15.55 -7.40
N ILE A 312 20.10 -15.56 -7.85
CA ILE A 312 19.31 -16.76 -8.11
C ILE A 312 18.47 -16.62 -9.37
N ASP A 313 18.22 -17.74 -10.04
CA ASP A 313 17.23 -17.84 -11.11
C ASP A 313 15.86 -18.13 -10.48
N ALA A 314 15.08 -17.07 -10.27
CA ALA A 314 13.76 -17.17 -9.65
C ALA A 314 12.71 -17.61 -10.67
N ARG A 315 12.06 -18.75 -10.41
CA ARG A 315 10.93 -19.24 -11.21
C ARG A 315 9.61 -18.76 -10.62
N GLY A 316 8.99 -17.80 -11.28
CA GLY A 316 7.72 -17.20 -10.89
C GLY A 316 6.71 -17.18 -12.02
N LEU A 317 5.69 -16.34 -11.87
CA LEU A 317 4.77 -15.99 -12.94
C LEU A 317 5.11 -14.62 -13.54
N ASP A 318 4.60 -14.36 -14.74
CA ASP A 318 4.56 -13.02 -15.33
C ASP A 318 3.65 -12.05 -14.53
N ILE A 319 3.62 -10.77 -14.91
CA ILE A 319 2.82 -9.77 -14.19
C ILE A 319 1.30 -9.99 -14.27
N TYR A 320 0.84 -10.93 -15.11
CA TYR A 320 -0.57 -11.26 -15.32
C TYR A 320 -0.94 -12.64 -14.77
N ASP A 321 -0.02 -13.28 -14.03
CA ASP A 321 -0.15 -14.64 -13.52
C ASP A 321 -0.48 -15.69 -14.62
N SER A 322 -0.09 -15.40 -15.87
CA SER A 322 -0.55 -16.14 -17.05
C SER A 322 0.49 -17.14 -17.58
N ASN A 323 1.77 -16.80 -17.47
CA ASN A 323 2.89 -17.64 -17.91
C ASN A 323 3.92 -17.86 -16.80
N SER A 324 4.57 -19.02 -16.80
CA SER A 324 5.74 -19.26 -15.93
C SER A 324 7.00 -18.74 -16.60
N VAL A 325 7.75 -17.94 -15.86
CA VAL A 325 8.98 -17.29 -16.32
C VAL A 325 10.11 -17.55 -15.33
N VAL A 326 11.35 -17.37 -15.80
CA VAL A 326 12.55 -17.49 -14.98
C VAL A 326 13.31 -16.19 -15.14
N ARG A 327 13.62 -15.53 -14.02
CA ARG A 327 14.31 -14.24 -13.99
C ARG A 327 15.55 -14.34 -13.12
N GLU A 328 16.67 -13.78 -13.57
CA GLU A 328 17.84 -13.63 -12.72
C GLU A 328 17.61 -12.48 -11.73
N VAL A 329 17.64 -12.78 -10.43
CA VAL A 329 17.38 -11.80 -9.38
C VAL A 329 18.44 -11.84 -8.30
N TYR A 330 18.71 -10.69 -7.69
CA TYR A 330 19.30 -10.61 -6.37
C TYR A 330 18.23 -10.82 -5.30
N SER A 331 18.52 -11.68 -4.34
CA SER A 331 17.89 -11.61 -3.02
C SER A 331 18.75 -10.70 -2.15
N VAL A 332 18.15 -9.71 -1.50
CA VAL A 332 18.84 -8.74 -0.65
C VAL A 332 18.21 -8.69 0.73
N ARG A 333 19.04 -8.52 1.76
CA ARG A 333 18.59 -8.15 3.11
C ARG A 333 18.41 -6.65 3.16
N GLY A 334 17.20 -6.16 3.41
CA GLY A 334 16.88 -4.73 3.46
C GLY A 334 15.37 -4.52 3.49
N ILE A 335 14.92 -3.32 3.85
CA ILE A 335 13.48 -3.02 3.93
C ILE A 335 13.00 -2.61 2.54
N VAL A 336 12.21 -3.48 1.89
CA VAL A 336 11.53 -3.19 0.62
C VAL A 336 10.02 -3.12 0.85
N ARG A 337 9.39 -2.06 0.33
CA ARG A 337 7.95 -1.78 0.51
C ARG A 337 7.29 -1.52 -0.83
N GLU A 338 5.96 -1.61 -0.86
CA GLU A 338 5.12 -1.15 -1.97
C GLU A 338 5.52 0.27 -2.36
N GLY A 339 5.67 0.54 -3.66
CA GLY A 339 6.18 1.80 -4.19
C GLY A 339 7.70 1.84 -4.44
N ASN A 340 8.50 0.93 -3.85
CA ASN A 340 9.92 0.79 -4.23
C ASN A 340 10.11 0.08 -5.57
N SER A 341 9.10 -0.66 -6.06
CA SER A 341 9.14 -1.35 -7.35
C SER A 341 9.53 -0.39 -8.47
N GLY A 342 10.47 -0.80 -9.31
CA GLY A 342 11.09 -0.05 -10.39
C GLY A 342 12.25 0.85 -9.95
N GLY A 343 12.46 1.03 -8.65
CA GLY A 343 13.59 1.79 -8.11
C GLY A 343 14.92 1.05 -8.29
N PRO A 344 16.05 1.78 -8.34
CA PRO A 344 17.35 1.16 -8.55
C PRO A 344 17.84 0.45 -7.28
N LEU A 345 18.54 -0.66 -7.50
CA LEU A 345 19.49 -1.24 -6.55
C LEU A 345 20.88 -0.75 -6.95
N LEU A 346 21.58 -0.10 -6.01
CA LEU A 346 22.83 0.61 -6.26
C LEU A 346 23.98 -0.03 -5.50
N ASP A 347 25.18 -0.01 -6.07
CA ASP A 347 26.44 -0.34 -5.37
C ASP A 347 26.98 0.84 -4.56
N ASP A 348 28.19 0.69 -4.01
CA ASP A 348 28.85 1.70 -3.16
C ASP A 348 29.31 2.96 -3.91
N ASN A 349 29.32 2.93 -5.25
CA ASN A 349 29.63 4.09 -6.10
C ASN A 349 28.37 4.85 -6.52
N GLY A 350 27.18 4.30 -6.24
CA GLY A 350 25.92 4.82 -6.74
C GLY A 350 25.59 4.36 -8.16
N ASP A 351 26.27 3.31 -8.64
CA ASP A 351 26.01 2.73 -9.95
C ASP A 351 24.90 1.67 -9.85
N VAL A 352 24.05 1.58 -10.88
CA VAL A 352 22.93 0.65 -10.93
C VAL A 352 23.43 -0.77 -11.16
N VAL A 353 23.12 -1.67 -10.21
CA VAL A 353 23.41 -3.11 -10.32
C VAL A 353 22.15 -3.95 -10.54
N GLY A 354 20.97 -3.36 -10.35
CA GLY A 354 19.68 -4.01 -10.60
C GLY A 354 18.49 -3.07 -10.38
N MET A 355 17.28 -3.62 -10.52
CA MET A 355 16.02 -2.91 -10.34
C MET A 355 15.10 -3.68 -9.39
N VAL A 356 14.66 -3.03 -8.31
CA VAL A 356 13.78 -3.65 -7.31
C VAL A 356 12.44 -3.98 -7.96
N PHE A 357 11.94 -5.20 -7.76
CA PHE A 357 10.64 -5.61 -8.33
C PHE A 357 9.70 -6.25 -7.31
N ALA A 358 10.22 -6.87 -6.25
CA ALA A 358 9.41 -7.57 -5.29
C ALA A 358 10.00 -7.57 -3.87
N ARG A 359 9.17 -7.99 -2.91
CA ARG A 359 9.57 -8.31 -1.54
C ARG A 359 9.22 -9.77 -1.21
N SER A 360 9.88 -10.34 -0.22
CA SER A 360 9.55 -11.66 0.29
C SER A 360 8.13 -11.71 0.87
N ALA A 361 7.47 -12.85 0.66
CA ALA A 361 6.17 -13.15 1.25
C ALA A 361 6.29 -13.63 2.71
N THR A 362 7.48 -14.05 3.13
CA THR A 362 7.72 -14.71 4.42
C THR A 362 8.75 -14.02 5.32
N ASP A 363 9.51 -13.05 4.80
CA ASP A 363 10.53 -12.29 5.56
C ASP A 363 10.48 -10.79 5.24
N ASP A 364 10.13 -9.97 6.24
CA ASP A 364 9.97 -8.52 6.06
C ASP A 364 11.31 -7.79 5.79
N GLU A 365 12.45 -8.45 6.02
CA GLU A 365 13.79 -7.93 5.72
C GLU A 365 14.37 -8.47 4.41
N THR A 366 13.56 -9.11 3.55
CA THR A 366 14.05 -9.61 2.25
C THR A 366 13.34 -8.94 1.08
N GLY A 367 14.15 -8.37 0.20
CA GLY A 367 13.76 -7.80 -1.09
C GLY A 367 14.33 -8.58 -2.26
N TYR A 368 13.73 -8.40 -3.44
CA TYR A 368 14.22 -8.95 -4.69
C TYR A 368 14.37 -7.87 -5.76
N ALA A 369 15.49 -7.93 -6.49
CA ALA A 369 15.79 -7.02 -7.58
C ALA A 369 16.22 -7.80 -8.81
N LEU A 370 15.67 -7.46 -9.98
CA LEU A 370 16.14 -7.95 -11.28
C LEU A 370 17.58 -7.50 -11.46
N THR A 371 18.47 -8.39 -11.90
CA THR A 371 19.88 -8.01 -12.10
C THR A 371 20.03 -7.07 -13.28
N ARG A 372 21.17 -6.35 -13.36
CA ARG A 372 21.52 -5.58 -14.55
C ARG A 372 21.47 -6.42 -15.83
N ALA A 373 21.86 -7.69 -15.76
CA ALA A 373 21.83 -8.58 -16.92
C ALA A 373 20.40 -8.95 -17.31
N GLU A 374 19.50 -9.12 -16.34
CA GLU A 374 18.09 -9.42 -16.58
C GLU A 374 17.37 -8.26 -17.28
N ILE A 375 17.70 -7.00 -16.97
CA ILE A 375 17.00 -5.83 -17.52
C ILE A 375 17.68 -5.24 -18.78
N SER A 376 18.85 -5.74 -19.18
CA SER A 376 19.67 -5.03 -20.16
C SER A 376 19.08 -4.98 -21.56
N ASP A 377 18.38 -6.03 -21.96
CA ASP A 377 17.84 -6.17 -23.31
C ASP A 377 16.67 -5.21 -23.51
N GLU A 378 15.79 -5.06 -22.52
CA GLU A 378 14.64 -4.14 -22.53
C GLU A 378 15.10 -2.68 -22.45
N LEU A 379 16.13 -2.37 -21.64
CA LEU A 379 16.68 -1.02 -21.60
C LEU A 379 17.32 -0.62 -22.95
N GLN A 380 17.95 -1.57 -23.64
CA GLN A 380 18.50 -1.35 -24.97
C GLN A 380 17.38 -1.20 -26.03
N ALA A 381 16.33 -2.01 -25.96
CA ALA A 381 15.17 -1.92 -26.84
C ALA A 381 14.46 -0.57 -26.67
N GLY A 382 14.18 -0.15 -25.44
CA GLY A 382 13.56 1.14 -25.13
C GLY A 382 14.42 2.34 -25.55
N ALA A 383 15.75 2.23 -25.48
CA ALA A 383 16.65 3.27 -25.97
C ALA A 383 16.55 3.46 -27.50
N GLN A 384 16.23 2.39 -28.24
CA GLN A 384 16.08 2.41 -29.69
C GLN A 384 14.63 2.71 -30.14
N SER A 385 13.65 2.52 -29.25
CA SER A 385 12.23 2.70 -29.53
C SER A 385 11.78 4.16 -29.42
N GLN A 386 11.15 4.70 -30.47
CA GLN A 386 10.52 6.02 -30.46
C GLN A 386 8.99 5.95 -30.49
N THR A 387 8.42 4.75 -30.51
CA THR A 387 6.99 4.53 -30.69
C THR A 387 6.37 4.19 -29.35
N PRO A 388 5.31 4.92 -28.91
CA PRO A 388 4.55 4.53 -27.73
C PRO A 388 4.01 3.12 -27.85
N GLN A 389 4.21 2.32 -26.80
CA GLN A 389 3.72 0.96 -26.66
C GLN A 389 2.48 0.94 -25.76
N PRO A 390 1.50 0.05 -26.03
CA PRO A 390 0.39 -0.15 -25.13
C PRO A 390 0.87 -0.79 -23.82
N THR A 391 0.27 -0.41 -22.70
CA THR A 391 0.63 -0.91 -21.35
C THR A 391 -0.13 -2.16 -20.93
N GLY A 392 -0.67 -2.90 -21.90
CA GLY A 392 -1.47 -4.10 -21.66
C GLY A 392 -2.73 -3.87 -20.80
N GLN A 393 -3.05 -4.86 -19.97
CA GLN A 393 -4.25 -4.91 -19.13
C GLN A 393 -3.91 -4.64 -17.66
N CYS A 394 -4.92 -4.60 -16.79
CA CYS A 394 -4.71 -4.47 -15.35
C CYS A 394 -4.08 -5.74 -14.79
N THR A 395 -3.13 -5.58 -13.87
CA THR A 395 -2.60 -6.69 -13.05
C THR A 395 -3.66 -7.13 -12.03
N GLY A 396 -3.64 -8.42 -11.67
CA GLY A 396 -4.66 -9.09 -10.84
C GLY A 396 -4.59 -8.82 -9.35
#